data_AF-W7E8M5-F1
#
_entry.id   AF-W7E8M5-F1
#
_cell.length_a   1.000
_cell.length_b   1.000
_cell.length_c   1.000
_cell.angle_alpha   90.00
_cell.angle_beta   90.00
_cell.angle_gamma   90.00
#
_symmetry.space_group_name_H-M   'P 1'
#
loop_
_entity.id
_entity.type
_entity.pdbx_description
1 polymer ?
#
loop_
_entity_poly.entity_id
_entity_poly.type
_entity_poly.pdbx_seq_one_letter_code
_entity_poly.pdbx_strand_id
1 'polypeptide(L)'
;MVPAKEIVLGYGAEGMSALVDVAMKQPAVVLEEVAGIASVKCADAAVSMTFSDTAAVKAASGAWPKSDFIIITYSPDGDCNTADERGFYTVSDLVFDEASLTATASGKRSALDEQSEDAVVEFDTITAPAKRDLEASIGGEIHGTIIDTENLKIVVDTARFDSNIRVKGGFRFNFLKFKPSKMYLDVDYSGSVNLNVSTTVAASFSSDLYNYQPLSASVSAFSIPGILDVGPIAQFGLGVEFAASGTVDATLGLHTEIVSGQVHLDLLDSDKSSSSGWKPETTVSSNVNAEVSLQLNPYLDLNLALGIRVFKGAIDLSTGFEVKPQIINAFSADLDFAYASSSGVTFTKPDTATCPNGAWFASTFNMDVVAYVGTIFSKTLFNVNAPIFQSQCWNFAG
;
A
#
# COMPACT_ATOMS: atom_id res chain seq x y z
N MET A 1 4.46 27.58 27.39
CA MET A 1 3.72 27.66 26.12
C MET A 1 2.44 28.46 26.33
N VAL A 2 2.02 29.30 25.37
CA VAL A 2 0.74 30.05 25.44
C VAL A 2 -0.34 29.21 24.75
N PRO A 3 -1.58 29.12 25.30
CA PRO A 3 -2.66 28.41 24.62
C PRO A 3 -2.91 28.95 23.21
N ALA A 4 -3.04 28.05 22.25
CA ALA A 4 -3.19 28.39 20.84
C ALA A 4 -4.37 27.64 20.22
N LYS A 5 -5.02 28.26 19.23
CA LYS A 5 -6.07 27.59 18.45
C LYS A 5 -5.51 26.65 17.39
N GLU A 6 -4.33 26.94 16.88
CA GLU A 6 -3.63 26.06 15.94
C GLU A 6 -2.56 25.29 16.72
N ILE A 7 -2.62 23.97 16.65
CA ILE A 7 -1.65 23.08 17.29
C ILE A 7 -1.14 22.05 16.28
N VAL A 8 0.06 21.54 16.51
CA VAL A 8 0.66 20.47 15.70
C VAL A 8 0.98 19.32 16.64
N LEU A 9 0.47 18.14 16.34
CA LEU A 9 0.68 16.95 17.16
C LEU A 9 1.53 15.95 16.36
N GLY A 10 2.75 15.71 16.83
CA GLY A 10 3.65 14.72 16.25
C GLY A 10 3.34 13.31 16.73
N TYR A 11 3.43 12.34 15.82
CA TYR A 11 3.31 10.91 16.09
C TYR A 11 4.44 10.16 15.39
N GLY A 12 5.02 9.18 16.08
CA GLY A 12 6.05 8.32 15.55
C GLY A 12 5.79 6.89 15.97
N ALA A 13 5.86 5.98 15.01
CA ALA A 13 5.88 4.55 15.22
C ALA A 13 7.05 3.95 14.44
N GLU A 14 7.30 2.66 14.61
CA GLU A 14 8.39 1.97 13.93
C GLU A 14 8.31 2.17 12.40
N GLY A 15 9.23 2.96 11.85
CA GLY A 15 9.36 3.29 10.43
C GLY A 15 8.35 4.30 9.86
N MET A 16 7.45 4.86 10.68
CA MET A 16 6.42 5.83 10.24
C MET A 16 6.39 7.06 11.13
N SER A 17 6.15 8.22 10.50
CA SER A 17 5.80 9.44 11.22
C SER A 17 4.53 10.06 10.68
N ALA A 18 3.83 10.79 11.54
CA ALA A 18 2.73 11.61 11.13
C ALA A 18 2.72 12.94 11.89
N LEU A 19 2.26 13.97 11.21
CA LEU A 19 1.94 15.26 11.78
C LEU A 19 0.44 15.47 11.67
N VAL A 20 -0.17 15.92 12.76
CA VAL A 20 -1.59 16.26 12.83
C VAL A 20 -1.68 17.74 13.17
N ASP A 21 -1.94 18.57 12.16
CA ASP A 21 -2.26 19.99 12.36
C ASP A 21 -3.76 20.11 12.69
N VAL A 22 -4.08 20.82 13.78
CA VAL A 22 -5.45 20.91 14.28
C VAL A 22 -5.82 22.36 14.54
N ALA A 23 -6.93 22.79 13.93
CA ALA A 23 -7.62 24.03 14.29
C ALA A 23 -8.67 23.73 15.36
N MET A 24 -8.44 24.22 16.58
CA MET A 24 -9.26 23.97 17.76
C MET A 24 -10.39 25.00 17.91
N LYS A 25 -11.55 24.56 18.41
CA LYS A 25 -12.70 25.42 18.75
C LYS A 25 -12.35 26.43 19.85
N GLN A 26 -11.54 26.00 20.81
CA GLN A 26 -11.01 26.80 21.93
C GLN A 26 -9.48 26.76 21.94
N PRO A 27 -8.79 27.78 22.50
CA PRO A 27 -7.34 27.71 22.68
C PRO A 27 -6.95 26.45 23.45
N ALA A 28 -5.86 25.79 23.05
CA ALA A 28 -5.39 24.56 23.64
C ALA A 28 -3.94 24.69 24.11
N VAL A 29 -3.61 23.96 25.18
CA VAL A 29 -2.25 23.78 25.69
C VAL A 29 -1.88 22.32 25.58
N VAL A 30 -0.82 22.03 24.82
CA VAL A 30 -0.23 20.69 24.70
C VAL A 30 0.83 20.53 25.79
N LEU A 31 0.51 19.77 26.84
CA LEU A 31 1.35 19.73 28.06
C LEU A 31 2.76 19.18 27.82
N GLU A 32 2.91 18.23 26.89
CA GLU A 32 4.23 17.66 26.51
C GLU A 32 5.16 18.71 25.87
N GLU A 33 4.62 19.80 25.31
CA GLU A 33 5.39 20.89 24.71
C GLU A 33 5.65 22.03 25.71
N VAL A 34 5.08 21.96 26.92
CA VAL A 34 5.31 22.93 27.98
C VAL A 34 6.60 22.57 28.71
N ALA A 35 7.67 23.31 28.40
CA ALA A 35 8.90 23.24 29.18
C ALA A 35 8.62 23.51 30.67
N GLY A 36 9.10 22.61 31.52
CA GLY A 36 9.00 22.72 32.97
C GLY A 36 7.78 22.03 33.60
N ILE A 37 7.01 21.22 32.86
CA ILE A 37 6.10 20.24 33.48
C ILE A 37 6.90 19.00 33.85
N ALA A 38 6.88 18.64 35.15
CA ALA A 38 7.57 17.48 35.69
C ALA A 38 6.68 16.22 35.72
N SER A 39 5.39 16.37 35.99
CA SER A 39 4.43 15.26 35.92
C SER A 39 3.00 15.76 35.73
N VAL A 40 2.17 14.88 35.14
CA VAL A 40 0.73 15.10 34.95
C VAL A 40 0.01 13.89 35.54
N LYS A 41 -1.04 14.14 36.31
CA LYS A 41 -1.95 13.13 36.85
C LYS A 41 -3.37 13.51 36.52
N CYS A 42 -4.18 12.52 36.15
CA CYS A 42 -5.54 12.77 35.75
C CYS A 42 -6.54 11.97 36.59
N ALA A 43 -7.71 12.57 36.75
CA ALA A 43 -8.93 11.93 37.21
C ALA A 43 -10.03 12.23 36.18
N ASP A 44 -11.21 11.64 36.34
CA ASP A 44 -12.31 11.80 35.37
C ASP A 44 -12.74 13.24 35.13
N ALA A 45 -12.56 14.10 36.13
CA ALA A 45 -12.96 15.51 36.08
C ALA A 45 -11.82 16.50 36.41
N ALA A 46 -10.57 16.04 36.50
CA ALA A 46 -9.46 16.90 36.89
C ALA A 46 -8.13 16.49 36.24
N VAL A 47 -7.30 17.48 35.94
CA VAL A 47 -5.91 17.32 35.50
C VAL A 47 -5.02 18.09 36.47
N SER A 48 -4.14 17.36 37.15
CA SER A 48 -3.16 17.92 38.08
C SER A 48 -1.79 17.92 37.44
N MET A 49 -1.14 19.07 37.42
CA MET A 49 0.18 19.30 36.83
C MET A 49 1.15 19.69 37.94
N THR A 50 2.35 19.10 37.92
CA THR A 50 3.46 19.51 38.78
C THR A 50 4.55 20.13 37.92
N PHE A 51 5.02 21.32 38.29
CA PHE A 51 6.09 22.04 37.60
C PHE A 51 7.46 21.74 38.20
N SER A 52 8.52 21.84 37.38
CA SER A 52 9.91 21.62 37.79
C SER A 52 10.46 22.71 38.70
N ASP A 53 9.95 23.93 38.56
CA ASP A 53 10.46 25.12 39.24
C ASP A 53 9.43 26.25 39.30
N THR A 54 9.72 27.25 40.14
CA THR A 54 8.86 28.42 40.37
C THR A 54 8.72 29.30 39.12
N ALA A 55 9.72 29.34 38.24
CA ALA A 55 9.64 30.16 37.02
C ALA A 55 8.63 29.57 36.03
N ALA A 56 8.60 28.25 35.88
CA ALA A 56 7.67 27.53 35.03
C ALA A 56 6.21 27.70 35.48
N VAL A 57 5.91 27.49 36.77
CA VAL A 57 4.54 27.68 37.29
C VAL A 57 4.08 29.14 37.16
N LYS A 58 4.97 30.11 37.38
CA LYS A 58 4.65 31.53 37.26
C LYS A 58 4.46 31.96 35.80
N ALA A 59 5.25 31.40 34.88
CA ALA A 59 5.06 31.62 33.46
C ALA A 59 3.72 31.07 32.97
N ALA A 60 3.35 29.86 33.41
CA ALA A 60 2.04 29.28 33.11
C ALA A 60 0.89 30.08 33.75
N SER A 61 1.01 30.47 35.03
CA SER A 61 -0.02 31.22 35.75
C SER A 61 -0.30 32.60 35.13
N GLY A 62 0.73 33.23 34.57
CA GLY A 62 0.61 34.51 33.85
C GLY A 62 0.11 34.38 32.40
N ALA A 63 0.23 33.21 31.78
CA ALA A 63 -0.09 33.00 30.37
C ALA A 63 -1.42 32.27 30.13
N TRP A 64 -1.84 31.40 31.05
CA TRP A 64 -2.98 30.49 30.83
C TRP A 64 -4.30 31.09 31.35
N PRO A 65 -5.40 31.00 30.59
CA PRO A 65 -6.75 31.31 31.05
C PRO A 65 -7.14 30.50 32.29
N LYS A 66 -8.08 31.03 33.06
CA LYS A 66 -8.65 30.31 34.21
C LYS A 66 -9.72 29.29 33.81
N SER A 67 -10.33 29.44 32.64
CA SER A 67 -11.40 28.59 32.11
C SER A 67 -11.43 28.69 30.58
N ASP A 68 -12.30 27.90 29.95
CA ASP A 68 -12.68 28.00 28.54
C ASP A 68 -11.53 27.77 27.56
N PHE A 69 -10.67 26.81 27.91
CA PHE A 69 -9.57 26.34 27.06
C PHE A 69 -9.40 24.83 27.20
N ILE A 70 -8.63 24.24 26.30
CA ILE A 70 -8.37 22.80 26.26
C ILE A 70 -6.98 22.49 26.82
N ILE A 71 -6.91 21.48 27.68
CA ILE A 71 -5.64 20.85 28.04
C ILE A 71 -5.52 19.54 27.26
N ILE A 72 -4.37 19.35 26.61
CA ILE A 72 -4.02 18.13 25.90
C ILE A 72 -2.91 17.42 26.66
N THR A 73 -3.21 16.21 27.11
CA THR A 73 -2.30 15.36 27.88
C THR A 73 -1.74 14.24 27.01
N TYR A 74 -0.53 13.77 27.32
CA TYR A 74 -0.01 12.50 26.85
C TYR A 74 0.32 11.63 28.05
N SER A 75 -0.23 10.41 28.08
CA SER A 75 -0.03 9.46 29.17
C SER A 75 0.24 8.08 28.59
N PRO A 76 1.51 7.72 28.41
CA PRO A 76 1.87 6.41 27.86
C PRO A 76 1.38 5.26 28.76
N ASP A 77 1.29 5.48 30.07
CA ASP A 77 0.87 4.47 31.05
C ASP A 77 -0.66 4.34 31.20
N GLY A 78 -1.44 5.18 30.53
CA GLY A 78 -2.91 5.09 30.51
C GLY A 78 -3.65 5.83 31.64
N ASP A 79 -2.95 6.60 32.48
CA ASP A 79 -3.54 7.31 33.62
C ASP A 79 -4.44 8.49 33.19
N CYS A 80 -4.09 9.18 32.11
CA CYS A 80 -4.86 10.32 31.60
C CYS A 80 -5.78 10.01 30.43
N ASN A 81 -5.62 8.88 29.77
CA ASN A 81 -6.38 8.49 28.58
C ASN A 81 -6.04 7.03 28.26
N THR A 82 -6.67 6.42 27.27
CA THR A 82 -6.21 5.10 26.78
C THR A 82 -4.73 5.18 26.43
N ALA A 83 -3.96 4.12 26.70
CA ALA A 83 -2.53 4.09 26.41
C ALA A 83 -2.25 4.51 24.96
N ASP A 84 -1.18 5.30 24.77
CA ASP A 84 -0.73 5.85 23.49
C ASP A 84 -1.71 6.81 22.78
N GLU A 85 -2.83 7.18 23.42
CA GLU A 85 -3.69 8.29 22.96
C GLU A 85 -3.24 9.63 23.57
N ARG A 86 -3.76 10.74 23.03
CA ARG A 86 -3.74 12.03 23.72
C ARG A 86 -5.09 12.27 24.38
N GLY A 87 -5.08 12.70 25.63
CA GLY A 87 -6.28 13.08 26.36
C GLY A 87 -6.66 14.53 26.08
N PHE A 88 -7.94 14.81 25.86
CA PHE A 88 -8.46 16.16 25.67
C PHE A 88 -9.38 16.52 26.85
N TYR A 89 -9.13 17.67 27.47
CA TYR A 89 -9.89 18.14 28.62
C TYR A 89 -10.37 19.56 28.42
N THR A 90 -11.69 19.76 28.41
CA THR A 90 -12.28 21.11 28.43
C THR A 90 -12.23 21.64 29.84
N VAL A 91 -11.42 22.68 30.06
CA VAL A 91 -11.17 23.26 31.38
C VAL A 91 -12.26 24.25 31.75
N SER A 92 -12.93 24.02 32.88
CA SER A 92 -13.91 24.94 33.45
C SER A 92 -13.34 25.81 34.56
N ASP A 93 -12.26 25.37 35.22
CA ASP A 93 -11.57 26.12 36.26
C ASP A 93 -10.10 25.68 36.36
N LEU A 94 -9.20 26.61 36.71
CA LEU A 94 -7.76 26.35 36.83
C LEU A 94 -7.17 27.12 38.00
N VAL A 95 -6.70 26.36 39.00
CA VAL A 95 -6.07 26.89 40.20
C VAL A 95 -4.57 26.61 40.14
N PHE A 96 -3.76 27.64 40.41
CA PHE A 96 -2.31 27.52 40.55
C PHE A 96 -1.94 27.66 42.02
N ASP A 97 -0.99 26.85 42.47
CA ASP A 97 -0.33 26.97 43.76
C ASP A 97 1.19 27.06 43.52
N GLU A 98 1.71 28.29 43.56
CA GLU A 98 3.14 28.55 43.36
C GLU A 98 4.00 28.01 44.51
N ALA A 99 3.44 27.80 45.72
CA ALA A 99 4.21 27.28 46.85
C ALA A 99 4.47 25.78 46.71
N SER A 100 3.48 25.02 46.21
CA SER A 100 3.62 23.59 45.92
C SER A 100 4.09 23.30 44.49
N LEU A 101 4.26 24.31 43.64
CA LEU A 101 4.59 24.20 42.21
C LEU A 101 3.55 23.36 41.45
N THR A 102 2.27 23.53 41.76
CA THR A 102 1.19 22.75 41.14
C THR A 102 0.17 23.62 40.44
N ALA A 103 -0.52 23.03 39.46
CA ALA A 103 -1.76 23.55 38.93
C ALA A 103 -2.79 22.45 38.81
N THR A 104 -4.03 22.74 39.18
CA THR A 104 -5.15 21.79 39.10
C THR A 104 -6.23 22.39 38.21
N ALA A 105 -6.44 21.75 37.06
CA ALA A 105 -7.54 22.07 36.16
C ALA A 105 -8.73 21.18 36.49
N SER A 106 -9.90 21.78 36.73
CA SER A 106 -11.18 21.08 36.75
C SER A 106 -11.79 21.14 35.36
N GLY A 107 -12.35 20.02 34.89
CA GLY A 107 -12.87 19.98 33.53
C GLY A 107 -13.53 18.66 33.17
N LYS A 108 -13.98 18.56 31.92
CA LYS A 108 -14.58 17.33 31.38
C LYS A 108 -13.66 16.73 30.33
N ARG A 109 -13.47 15.40 30.36
CA ARG A 109 -12.88 14.66 29.25
C ARG A 109 -13.67 14.90 27.96
N SER A 110 -12.95 15.02 26.86
CA SER A 110 -13.46 15.20 25.50
C SER A 110 -12.53 14.44 24.53
N ALA A 111 -12.68 14.70 23.24
CA ALA A 111 -11.91 14.07 22.18
C ALA A 111 -11.53 15.09 21.10
N LEU A 112 -10.57 14.71 20.24
CA LEU A 112 -10.08 15.55 19.15
C LEU A 112 -11.24 16.00 18.24
N ASP A 113 -12.09 15.08 17.80
CA ASP A 113 -13.23 15.35 16.91
C ASP A 113 -14.28 16.27 17.54
N GLU A 114 -14.46 16.20 18.86
CA GLU A 114 -15.35 17.09 19.61
C GLU A 114 -14.80 18.52 19.72
N GLN A 115 -13.48 18.69 19.87
CA GLN A 115 -12.85 19.99 20.13
C GLN A 115 -12.23 20.67 18.90
N SER A 116 -12.20 19.99 17.75
CA SER A 116 -11.59 20.50 16.53
C SER A 116 -12.63 21.10 15.57
N GLU A 117 -12.25 22.16 14.86
CA GLU A 117 -12.96 22.71 13.71
C GLU A 117 -12.49 22.06 12.40
N ASP A 118 -11.19 21.82 12.31
CA ASP A 118 -10.50 21.27 11.14
C ASP A 118 -9.27 20.46 11.61
N ALA A 119 -8.93 19.39 10.91
CA ALA A 119 -7.66 18.69 11.10
C ALA A 119 -7.05 18.30 9.76
N VAL A 120 -5.75 18.47 9.65
CA VAL A 120 -4.90 17.97 8.56
C VAL A 120 -3.98 16.93 9.14
N VAL A 121 -3.90 15.77 8.49
CA VAL A 121 -2.95 14.72 8.83
C VAL A 121 -2.11 14.46 7.60
N GLU A 122 -0.80 14.46 7.79
CA GLU A 122 0.18 14.07 6.78
C GLU A 122 1.06 12.99 7.42
N PHE A 123 1.22 11.86 6.73
CA PHE A 123 2.00 10.72 7.19
C PHE A 123 2.96 10.24 6.10
N ASP A 124 4.12 9.74 6.52
CA ASP A 124 5.18 9.28 5.62
C ASP A 124 6.05 8.19 6.26
N THR A 125 6.49 7.26 5.42
CA THR A 125 7.55 6.29 5.68
C THR A 125 8.92 6.98 5.58
N ILE A 126 9.67 7.10 6.69
CA ILE A 126 10.88 7.94 6.74
C ILE A 126 12.14 7.21 6.21
N THR A 127 12.84 7.74 5.21
CA THR A 127 14.19 7.29 4.82
C THR A 127 15.32 8.00 5.62
N ALA A 128 15.76 7.49 6.79
CA ALA A 128 17.07 7.79 7.43
C ALA A 128 17.30 7.03 8.77
N PRO A 129 18.56 6.78 9.21
CA PRO A 129 18.92 5.58 9.95
C PRO A 129 18.62 5.69 11.45
N ALA A 130 17.40 5.30 11.84
CA ALA A 130 17.07 4.95 13.21
C ALA A 130 16.43 3.56 13.23
N LYS A 131 17.27 2.53 13.08
CA LYS A 131 17.05 1.11 13.41
C LYS A 131 15.75 0.39 13.01
N ARG A 132 14.80 0.98 12.26
CA ARG A 132 13.74 0.34 11.47
C ARG A 132 13.09 1.38 10.55
N ASP A 133 13.35 1.26 9.25
CA ASP A 133 12.69 1.97 8.15
C ASP A 133 11.34 1.27 7.86
N LEU A 134 10.27 1.98 7.48
CA LEU A 134 9.06 1.32 6.95
C LEU A 134 9.20 1.21 5.43
N GLU A 135 10.30 0.57 5.03
CA GLU A 135 10.39 -0.10 3.76
C GLU A 135 9.69 -1.45 3.93
N ALA A 136 8.52 -1.60 3.33
CA ALA A 136 7.93 -2.92 3.26
C ALA A 136 8.68 -3.74 2.22
N SER A 137 9.71 -4.45 2.69
CA SER A 137 10.39 -5.46 1.89
C SER A 137 9.52 -6.72 1.90
N ILE A 138 8.78 -6.94 0.81
CA ILE A 138 8.03 -8.17 0.60
C ILE A 138 8.91 -9.08 -0.24
N GLY A 139 9.34 -10.17 0.37
CA GLY A 139 10.18 -11.18 -0.25
C GLY A 139 9.57 -12.55 -0.08
N GLY A 140 9.58 -13.36 -1.14
CA GLY A 140 9.05 -14.71 -1.09
C GLY A 140 9.65 -15.58 -2.18
N GLU A 141 9.76 -16.87 -1.89
CA GLU A 141 10.22 -17.85 -2.86
C GLU A 141 9.29 -19.06 -2.84
N ILE A 142 8.83 -19.47 -4.01
CA ILE A 142 7.94 -20.62 -4.23
C ILE A 142 8.68 -21.64 -5.08
N HIS A 143 8.59 -22.91 -4.69
CA HIS A 143 9.05 -24.04 -5.49
C HIS A 143 8.10 -25.23 -5.34
N GLY A 144 8.01 -26.06 -6.38
CA GLY A 144 7.34 -27.35 -6.34
C GLY A 144 6.31 -27.55 -7.44
N THR A 145 5.64 -28.70 -7.40
CA THR A 145 4.57 -29.04 -8.34
C THR A 145 3.28 -28.35 -7.94
N ILE A 146 2.78 -27.45 -8.79
CA ILE A 146 1.52 -26.71 -8.54
C ILE A 146 0.30 -27.41 -9.17
N ILE A 147 0.53 -28.21 -10.23
CA ILE A 147 -0.49 -29.05 -10.87
C ILE A 147 0.13 -30.40 -11.19
N ASP A 148 -0.54 -31.48 -10.82
CA ASP A 148 -0.16 -32.86 -11.16
C ASP A 148 -1.42 -33.67 -11.48
N THR A 149 -1.73 -33.78 -12.77
CA THR A 149 -2.88 -34.52 -13.30
C THR A 149 -2.42 -35.50 -14.37
N GLU A 150 -3.31 -36.39 -14.83
CA GLU A 150 -3.00 -37.33 -15.91
C GLU A 150 -2.54 -36.63 -17.21
N ASN A 151 -3.07 -35.43 -17.49
CA ASN A 151 -2.85 -34.74 -18.77
C ASN A 151 -1.97 -33.49 -18.69
N LEU A 152 -1.80 -32.91 -17.49
CA LEU A 152 -1.06 -31.68 -17.26
C LEU A 152 -0.27 -31.78 -15.96
N LYS A 153 1.01 -31.46 -16.05
CA LYS A 153 1.89 -31.24 -14.91
C LYS A 153 2.58 -29.89 -15.04
N ILE A 154 2.49 -29.06 -14.00
CA ILE A 154 3.19 -27.78 -13.92
C ILE A 154 4.06 -27.76 -12.67
N VAL A 155 5.34 -27.50 -12.87
CA VAL A 155 6.36 -27.39 -11.83
C VAL A 155 6.91 -25.97 -11.84
N VAL A 156 6.88 -25.34 -10.67
CA VAL A 156 7.58 -24.07 -10.43
C VAL A 156 8.97 -24.42 -9.92
N ASP A 157 9.96 -24.30 -10.79
CA ASP A 157 11.37 -24.55 -10.44
C ASP A 157 11.92 -23.42 -9.58
N THR A 158 11.46 -22.18 -9.81
CA THR A 158 11.72 -21.00 -8.96
C THR A 158 10.64 -19.97 -9.22
N ALA A 159 10.02 -19.41 -8.18
CA ALA A 159 9.33 -18.14 -8.31
C ALA A 159 9.69 -17.27 -7.11
N ARG A 160 10.66 -16.38 -7.33
CA ARG A 160 11.15 -15.43 -6.35
C ARG A 160 10.63 -14.04 -6.66
N PHE A 161 10.14 -13.36 -5.64
CA PHE A 161 9.72 -11.99 -5.69
C PHE A 161 10.42 -11.21 -4.58
N ASP A 162 10.90 -10.02 -4.91
CA ASP A 162 11.43 -9.06 -3.96
C ASP A 162 10.87 -7.68 -4.33
N SER A 163 10.22 -6.98 -3.40
CA SER A 163 9.76 -5.60 -3.61
C SER A 163 9.99 -4.71 -2.41
N ASN A 164 10.24 -3.43 -2.69
CA ASN A 164 10.26 -2.35 -1.71
C ASN A 164 9.12 -1.37 -2.01
N ILE A 165 8.31 -1.09 -0.99
CA ILE A 165 7.16 -0.20 -1.05
C ILE A 165 7.32 0.89 0.00
N ARG A 166 7.18 2.15 -0.42
CA ARG A 166 7.09 3.32 0.47
C ARG A 166 5.75 4.01 0.27
N VAL A 167 5.19 4.51 1.36
CA VAL A 167 3.83 5.05 1.38
C VAL A 167 3.83 6.39 2.09
N LYS A 168 3.30 7.40 1.43
CA LYS A 168 2.93 8.66 2.08
C LYS A 168 1.48 8.96 1.79
N GLY A 169 0.87 9.77 2.62
CA GLY A 169 -0.49 10.19 2.38
C GLY A 169 -0.91 11.27 3.34
N GLY A 170 -2.12 11.74 3.11
CA GLY A 170 -2.69 12.73 3.99
C GLY A 170 -4.15 12.94 3.76
N PHE A 171 -4.78 13.49 4.78
CA PHE A 171 -6.18 13.84 4.73
C PHE A 171 -6.43 15.17 5.43
N ARG A 172 -7.45 15.88 4.99
CA ARG A 172 -7.98 17.06 5.66
C ARG A 172 -9.47 16.91 5.88
N PHE A 173 -9.89 17.01 7.14
CA PHE A 173 -11.28 16.88 7.54
C PHE A 173 -11.78 18.14 8.24
N ASN A 174 -12.94 18.63 7.79
CA ASN A 174 -13.62 19.72 8.44
C ASN A 174 -14.72 19.18 9.35
N PHE A 175 -14.56 19.31 10.66
CA PHE A 175 -15.52 18.78 11.65
C PHE A 175 -16.82 19.59 11.70
N LEU A 176 -16.79 20.86 11.32
CA LEU A 176 -17.99 21.70 11.27
C LEU A 176 -18.92 21.32 10.10
N LYS A 177 -18.34 20.98 8.94
CA LYS A 177 -19.05 20.55 7.73
C LYS A 177 -19.20 19.03 7.61
N PHE A 178 -18.52 18.29 8.48
CA PHE A 178 -18.43 16.84 8.46
C PHE A 178 -18.05 16.30 7.07
N LYS A 179 -17.02 16.90 6.46
CA LYS A 179 -16.63 16.58 5.08
C LYS A 179 -15.10 16.58 4.90
N PRO A 180 -14.53 15.57 4.22
CA PRO A 180 -13.15 15.64 3.78
C PRO A 180 -12.98 16.63 2.63
N SER A 181 -11.87 17.35 2.62
CA SER A 181 -11.53 18.31 1.54
C SER A 181 -10.26 17.95 0.77
N LYS A 182 -9.44 17.07 1.33
CA LYS A 182 -8.26 16.48 0.72
C LYS A 182 -8.13 15.07 1.27
N MET A 183 -7.94 14.08 0.41
CA MET A 183 -7.56 12.73 0.80
C MET A 183 -6.72 12.15 -0.32
N TYR A 184 -5.50 11.77 -0.02
CA TYR A 184 -4.60 11.25 -1.04
C TYR A 184 -3.64 10.21 -0.46
N LEU A 185 -3.13 9.39 -1.36
CA LEU A 185 -2.14 8.37 -1.09
C LEU A 185 -1.13 8.37 -2.22
N ASP A 186 0.15 8.39 -1.88
CA ASP A 186 1.25 8.25 -2.81
C ASP A 186 2.05 6.99 -2.46
N VAL A 187 2.34 6.19 -3.47
CA VAL A 187 3.09 4.95 -3.31
C VAL A 187 4.27 4.92 -4.28
N ASP A 188 5.46 4.73 -3.73
CA ASP A 188 6.65 4.39 -4.50
C ASP A 188 6.86 2.87 -4.43
N TYR A 189 7.06 2.26 -5.59
CA TYR A 189 7.26 0.83 -5.75
C TYR A 189 8.53 0.54 -6.54
N SER A 190 9.30 -0.41 -6.03
CA SER A 190 10.32 -1.09 -6.82
C SER A 190 10.23 -2.58 -6.54
N GLY A 191 10.55 -3.41 -7.54
CA GLY A 191 10.54 -4.84 -7.33
C GLY A 191 11.09 -5.63 -8.50
N SER A 192 11.50 -6.84 -8.20
CA SER A 192 11.99 -7.81 -9.17
C SER A 192 11.31 -9.15 -8.99
N VAL A 193 11.16 -9.85 -10.09
CA VAL A 193 10.62 -11.21 -10.13
C VAL A 193 11.58 -12.07 -10.92
N ASN A 194 11.83 -13.28 -10.42
CA ASN A 194 12.52 -14.34 -11.14
C ASN A 194 11.65 -15.59 -11.09
N LEU A 195 11.17 -16.01 -12.26
CA LEU A 195 10.23 -17.10 -12.46
C LEU A 195 10.83 -18.12 -13.43
N ASN A 196 10.86 -19.39 -13.04
CA ASN A 196 11.18 -20.53 -13.87
C ASN A 196 10.08 -21.57 -13.70
N VAL A 197 9.38 -21.87 -14.80
CA VAL A 197 8.26 -22.81 -14.83
C VAL A 197 8.53 -23.87 -15.89
N SER A 198 8.28 -25.13 -15.52
CA SER A 198 8.32 -26.29 -16.40
C SER A 198 6.94 -26.91 -16.50
N THR A 199 6.48 -27.22 -17.71
CA THR A 199 5.17 -27.81 -17.97
C THR A 199 5.31 -29.04 -18.86
N THR A 200 4.60 -30.11 -18.50
CA THR A 200 4.45 -31.32 -19.30
C THR A 200 2.97 -31.55 -19.59
N VAL A 201 2.65 -31.78 -20.85
CA VAL A 201 1.30 -32.07 -21.31
C VAL A 201 1.28 -33.38 -22.06
N ALA A 202 0.40 -34.29 -21.66
CA ALA A 202 0.33 -35.64 -22.21
C ALA A 202 -0.67 -35.77 -23.37
N ALA A 203 -1.63 -34.85 -23.50
CA ALA A 203 -2.66 -34.85 -24.55
C ALA A 203 -3.13 -33.41 -24.88
N SER A 204 -3.85 -33.22 -25.99
CA SER A 204 -4.43 -31.90 -26.33
C SER A 204 -5.21 -31.34 -25.15
N PHE A 205 -4.92 -30.11 -24.77
CA PHE A 205 -5.42 -29.54 -23.53
C PHE A 205 -5.67 -28.04 -23.69
N SER A 206 -6.85 -27.60 -23.27
CA SER A 206 -7.21 -26.20 -23.14
C SER A 206 -7.96 -26.06 -21.82
N SER A 207 -7.41 -25.30 -20.90
CA SER A 207 -8.06 -25.00 -19.62
C SER A 207 -8.23 -23.51 -19.44
N ASP A 208 -9.14 -23.14 -18.56
CA ASP A 208 -9.21 -21.79 -18.01
C ASP A 208 -7.96 -21.48 -17.17
N LEU A 209 -7.77 -20.18 -16.91
CA LEU A 209 -6.71 -19.60 -16.08
C LEU A 209 -6.50 -20.38 -14.77
N TYR A 210 -5.32 -20.93 -14.56
CA TYR A 210 -4.94 -21.53 -13.27
C TYR A 210 -4.31 -20.48 -12.37
N ASN A 211 -4.95 -20.22 -11.23
CA ASN A 211 -4.51 -19.22 -10.26
C ASN A 211 -3.97 -19.91 -9.02
N TYR A 212 -2.75 -19.56 -8.61
CA TYR A 212 -2.13 -20.02 -7.38
C TYR A 212 -1.76 -18.80 -6.51
N GLN A 213 -2.30 -18.72 -5.29
CA GLN A 213 -2.08 -17.59 -4.39
C GLN A 213 -1.41 -18.05 -3.09
N PRO A 214 -0.10 -18.37 -3.11
CA PRO A 214 0.58 -18.92 -1.93
C PRO A 214 1.02 -17.89 -0.91
N LEU A 215 1.06 -16.59 -1.26
CA LEU A 215 1.63 -15.56 -0.40
C LEU A 215 0.65 -14.42 -0.16
N SER A 216 0.36 -14.20 1.13
CA SER A 216 -0.19 -12.95 1.65
C SER A 216 0.86 -12.34 2.58
N ALA A 217 1.23 -11.10 2.34
CA ALA A 217 2.10 -10.34 3.22
C ALA A 217 1.35 -9.10 3.71
N SER A 218 1.40 -8.81 5.01
CA SER A 218 0.95 -7.53 5.53
C SER A 218 2.16 -6.64 5.76
N VAL A 219 2.15 -5.43 5.21
CA VAL A 219 3.10 -4.40 5.67
C VAL A 219 2.65 -3.91 7.05
N SER A 220 3.51 -3.29 7.85
CA SER A 220 3.09 -2.93 9.22
C SER A 220 1.95 -1.91 9.15
N ALA A 221 0.85 -2.20 9.85
CA ALA A 221 -0.22 -1.24 10.01
C ALA A 221 0.28 -0.07 10.86
N PHE A 222 -0.04 1.15 10.43
CA PHE A 222 0.21 2.37 11.19
C PHE A 222 -1.11 2.81 11.81
N SER A 223 -1.14 2.96 13.13
CA SER A 223 -2.30 3.47 13.85
C SER A 223 -1.89 4.67 14.68
N ILE A 224 -2.61 5.77 14.47
CA ILE A 224 -2.74 6.88 15.39
C ILE A 224 -4.09 6.68 16.08
N PRO A 225 -4.09 6.16 17.31
CA PRO A 225 -5.32 5.87 18.03
C PRO A 225 -6.33 7.03 18.01
N GLY A 226 -7.56 6.71 17.63
CA GLY A 226 -8.67 7.67 17.53
C GLY A 226 -8.60 8.64 16.35
N ILE A 227 -7.52 8.65 15.55
CA ILE A 227 -7.32 9.59 14.44
C ILE A 227 -7.23 8.87 13.10
N LEU A 228 -6.32 7.90 12.97
CA LEU A 228 -5.98 7.30 11.69
C LEU A 228 -5.53 5.86 11.87
N ASP A 229 -6.16 4.91 11.21
CA ASP A 229 -5.64 3.56 11.02
C ASP A 229 -5.33 3.38 9.53
N VAL A 230 -4.08 3.09 9.20
CA VAL A 230 -3.61 2.72 7.87
C VAL A 230 -3.12 1.27 7.94
N GLY A 231 -3.94 0.35 7.43
CA GLY A 231 -3.64 -1.08 7.43
C GLY A 231 -3.43 -1.59 6.01
N PRO A 232 -2.26 -2.11 5.67
CA PRO A 232 -2.00 -2.71 4.36
C PRO A 232 -2.35 -4.20 4.33
N ILE A 233 -2.73 -4.69 3.15
CA ILE A 233 -2.71 -6.09 2.78
C ILE A 233 -2.08 -6.16 1.39
N ALA A 234 -0.89 -6.73 1.30
CA ALA A 234 -0.28 -7.06 0.02
C ALA A 234 -0.55 -8.54 -0.27
N GLN A 235 -1.19 -8.81 -1.40
CA GLN A 235 -1.42 -10.17 -1.86
C GLN A 235 -0.60 -10.41 -3.13
N PHE A 236 0.05 -11.57 -3.16
CA PHE A 236 0.81 -12.02 -4.31
C PHE A 236 0.23 -13.33 -4.83
N GLY A 237 -0.27 -13.28 -6.05
CA GLY A 237 -0.66 -14.44 -6.84
C GLY A 237 0.32 -14.71 -7.96
N LEU A 238 0.56 -15.99 -8.23
CA LEU A 238 1.17 -16.48 -9.46
C LEU A 238 0.10 -17.25 -10.21
N GLY A 239 -0.12 -16.95 -11.48
CA GLY A 239 -1.00 -17.76 -12.31
C GLY A 239 -0.40 -18.06 -13.66
N VAL A 240 -1.04 -19.00 -14.34
CA VAL A 240 -0.66 -19.42 -15.68
C VAL A 240 -1.91 -19.65 -16.51
N GLU A 241 -1.94 -19.06 -17.69
CA GLU A 241 -2.86 -19.41 -18.77
C GLU A 241 -2.13 -20.33 -19.74
N PHE A 242 -2.77 -21.44 -20.10
CA PHE A 242 -2.11 -22.52 -20.83
C PHE A 242 -3.05 -23.15 -21.85
N ALA A 243 -2.53 -23.41 -23.06
CA ALA A 243 -3.21 -24.20 -24.08
C ALA A 243 -2.19 -24.96 -24.94
N ALA A 244 -2.47 -26.22 -25.29
CA ALA A 244 -1.63 -27.01 -26.18
C ALA A 244 -2.46 -27.91 -27.10
N SER A 245 -2.05 -28.01 -28.36
CA SER A 245 -2.73 -28.86 -29.36
C SER A 245 -2.33 -30.34 -29.28
N GLY A 246 -1.36 -30.71 -28.44
CA GLY A 246 -0.84 -32.06 -28.34
C GLY A 246 0.17 -32.21 -27.19
N THR A 247 0.91 -33.32 -27.20
CA THR A 247 1.94 -33.61 -26.19
C THR A 247 3.10 -32.62 -26.30
N VAL A 248 3.49 -32.00 -25.19
CA VAL A 248 4.58 -31.02 -25.16
C VAL A 248 5.24 -30.95 -23.78
N ASP A 249 6.57 -30.83 -23.78
CA ASP A 249 7.31 -30.30 -22.64
C ASP A 249 7.81 -28.90 -23.00
N ALA A 250 7.56 -27.97 -22.09
CA ALA A 250 7.96 -26.58 -22.22
C ALA A 250 8.58 -26.07 -20.94
N THR A 251 9.63 -25.28 -21.06
CA THR A 251 10.19 -24.49 -19.97
C THR A 251 10.16 -23.01 -20.32
N LEU A 252 9.90 -22.19 -19.31
CA LEU A 252 9.87 -20.73 -19.43
C LEU A 252 10.59 -20.11 -18.25
N GLY A 253 11.65 -19.37 -18.56
CA GLY A 253 12.34 -18.48 -17.64
C GLY A 253 11.94 -17.04 -17.89
N LEU A 254 11.61 -16.32 -16.83
CA LEU A 254 11.23 -14.92 -16.84
C LEU A 254 11.99 -14.22 -15.71
N HIS A 255 12.68 -13.15 -16.07
CA HIS A 255 13.14 -12.17 -15.10
C HIS A 255 12.57 -10.82 -15.50
N THR A 256 11.96 -10.13 -14.54
CA THR A 256 11.45 -8.78 -14.76
C THR A 256 11.73 -7.89 -13.56
N GLU A 257 12.10 -6.64 -13.82
CA GLU A 257 12.36 -5.63 -12.79
C GLU A 257 11.60 -4.34 -13.09
N ILE A 258 11.07 -3.71 -12.05
CA ILE A 258 10.51 -2.35 -12.07
C ILE A 258 11.29 -1.55 -11.04
N VAL A 259 12.05 -0.56 -11.51
CA VAL A 259 12.99 0.19 -10.65
C VAL A 259 12.30 1.33 -9.88
N SER A 260 11.30 1.98 -10.47
CA SER A 260 10.75 3.23 -9.92
C SER A 260 9.29 3.46 -10.28
N GLY A 261 8.41 2.50 -10.01
CA GLY A 261 6.97 2.69 -10.16
C GLY A 261 6.45 3.72 -9.14
N GLN A 262 5.58 4.62 -9.58
CA GLN A 262 4.94 5.63 -8.72
C GLN A 262 3.44 5.66 -8.97
N VAL A 263 2.66 5.78 -7.91
CA VAL A 263 1.20 5.95 -7.95
C VAL A 263 0.81 7.12 -7.06
N HIS A 264 0.03 8.05 -7.62
CA HIS A 264 -0.68 9.07 -6.87
C HIS A 264 -2.18 8.78 -6.96
N LEU A 265 -2.83 8.56 -5.81
CA LEU A 265 -4.27 8.41 -5.71
C LEU A 265 -4.86 9.64 -5.02
N ASP A 266 -5.72 10.36 -5.71
CA ASP A 266 -6.67 11.28 -5.08
C ASP A 266 -7.94 10.50 -4.76
N LEU A 267 -8.23 10.34 -3.47
CA LEU A 267 -9.32 9.51 -2.98
C LEU A 267 -10.68 10.22 -3.05
N LEU A 268 -10.70 11.50 -3.42
CA LEU A 268 -11.90 12.30 -3.62
C LEU A 268 -12.23 12.53 -5.11
N ASP A 269 -11.24 12.42 -5.99
CA ASP A 269 -11.36 12.71 -7.42
C ASP A 269 -10.44 11.83 -8.27
N SER A 270 -10.99 10.80 -8.91
CA SER A 270 -10.25 9.86 -9.75
C SER A 270 -9.52 10.51 -10.94
N ASP A 271 -9.93 11.70 -11.37
CA ASP A 271 -9.29 12.41 -12.48
C ASP A 271 -7.99 13.10 -12.10
N LYS A 272 -7.72 13.21 -10.80
CA LYS A 272 -6.44 13.68 -10.27
C LYS A 272 -5.47 12.54 -9.93
N SER A 273 -5.94 11.30 -9.93
CA SER A 273 -5.07 10.13 -9.77
C SER A 273 -4.20 9.90 -11.01
N SER A 274 -2.94 9.54 -10.79
CA SER A 274 -1.95 9.33 -11.85
C SER A 274 -0.92 8.27 -11.47
N SER A 275 -0.16 7.79 -12.45
CA SER A 275 0.95 6.88 -12.20
C SER A 275 2.10 7.14 -13.19
N SER A 276 3.32 6.76 -12.81
CA SER A 276 4.50 6.95 -13.64
C SER A 276 5.61 5.93 -13.33
N GLY A 277 6.66 5.89 -14.14
CA GLY A 277 7.86 5.08 -13.88
C GLY A 277 7.70 3.56 -14.06
N TRP A 278 6.56 3.11 -14.59
CA TRP A 278 6.24 1.72 -14.94
C TRP A 278 6.97 1.25 -16.20
N LYS A 279 8.30 1.17 -16.12
CA LYS A 279 9.17 0.68 -17.20
C LYS A 279 9.78 -0.66 -16.79
N PRO A 280 9.22 -1.80 -17.25
CA PRO A 280 9.76 -3.10 -16.92
C PRO A 280 11.03 -3.39 -17.73
N GLU A 281 12.06 -3.92 -17.08
CA GLU A 281 13.21 -4.53 -17.73
C GLU A 281 13.02 -6.04 -17.70
N THR A 282 12.70 -6.63 -18.85
CA THR A 282 12.27 -8.02 -18.93
C THR A 282 13.19 -8.85 -19.82
N THR A 283 13.61 -10.01 -19.32
CA THR A 283 14.26 -11.05 -20.11
C THR A 283 13.44 -12.33 -20.06
N VAL A 284 13.24 -12.95 -21.23
CA VAL A 284 12.50 -14.20 -21.37
C VAL A 284 13.39 -15.25 -22.04
N SER A 285 13.36 -16.47 -21.52
CA SER A 285 13.93 -17.65 -22.15
C SER A 285 12.88 -18.74 -22.22
N SER A 286 12.82 -19.46 -23.34
CA SER A 286 11.84 -20.52 -23.53
C SER A 286 12.43 -21.69 -24.29
N ASN A 287 12.07 -22.90 -23.91
CA ASN A 287 12.39 -24.12 -24.65
C ASN A 287 11.13 -24.96 -24.81
N VAL A 288 10.87 -25.42 -26.02
CA VAL A 288 9.70 -26.24 -26.37
C VAL A 288 10.19 -27.41 -27.21
N ASN A 289 9.86 -28.63 -26.80
CA ASN A 289 10.45 -29.85 -27.37
C ASN A 289 9.67 -30.49 -28.54
N ALA A 290 8.61 -29.86 -29.05
CA ALA A 290 7.71 -30.48 -30.02
C ALA A 290 7.19 -29.55 -31.12
N GLU A 291 6.83 -30.14 -32.27
CA GLU A 291 6.15 -29.49 -33.40
C GLU A 291 4.64 -29.32 -33.14
N VAL A 292 4.27 -28.70 -32.01
CA VAL A 292 2.86 -28.47 -31.65
C VAL A 292 2.58 -26.98 -31.44
N SER A 293 1.29 -26.61 -31.43
CA SER A 293 0.89 -25.27 -31.00
C SER A 293 0.73 -25.23 -29.48
N LEU A 294 1.37 -24.24 -28.86
CA LEU A 294 1.45 -24.04 -27.42
C LEU A 294 1.27 -22.56 -27.08
N GLN A 295 0.49 -22.32 -26.03
CA GLN A 295 0.51 -21.07 -25.28
C GLN A 295 0.83 -21.37 -23.82
N LEU A 296 1.78 -20.61 -23.29
CA LEU A 296 2.19 -20.64 -21.90
C LEU A 296 2.38 -19.19 -21.42
N ASN A 297 1.38 -18.69 -20.71
CA ASN A 297 1.28 -17.30 -20.31
C ASN A 297 1.31 -17.18 -18.78
N PRO A 298 2.50 -17.12 -18.16
CA PRO A 298 2.57 -16.80 -16.76
C PRO A 298 2.16 -15.35 -16.55
N TYR A 299 1.53 -15.11 -15.41
CA TYR A 299 1.29 -13.78 -14.92
C TYR A 299 1.47 -13.73 -13.41
N LEU A 300 1.77 -12.53 -12.92
CA LEU A 300 1.74 -12.23 -11.50
C LEU A 300 0.53 -11.36 -11.23
N ASP A 301 -0.01 -11.51 -10.04
CA ASP A 301 -1.12 -10.73 -9.53
C ASP A 301 -0.65 -10.09 -8.22
N LEU A 302 -0.16 -8.86 -8.33
CA LEU A 302 0.25 -8.07 -7.18
C LEU A 302 -0.90 -7.13 -6.83
N ASN A 303 -1.53 -7.37 -5.70
CA ASN A 303 -2.56 -6.48 -5.17
C ASN A 303 -2.02 -5.80 -3.90
N LEU A 304 -1.84 -4.48 -3.96
CA LEU A 304 -1.56 -3.69 -2.78
C LEU A 304 -2.84 -2.96 -2.34
N ALA A 305 -3.49 -3.50 -1.32
CA ALA A 305 -4.65 -2.91 -0.68
C ALA A 305 -4.24 -2.17 0.61
N LEU A 306 -4.85 -1.03 0.86
CA LEU A 306 -4.70 -0.20 2.04
C LEU A 306 -6.09 0.14 2.60
N GLY A 307 -6.38 -0.32 3.81
CA GLY A 307 -7.50 0.17 4.61
C GLY A 307 -7.12 1.47 5.28
N ILE A 308 -7.94 2.50 5.10
CA ILE A 308 -7.81 3.81 5.73
C ILE A 308 -9.08 4.04 6.55
N ARG A 309 -8.92 4.08 7.87
CA ARG A 309 -9.97 4.48 8.80
C ARG A 309 -9.59 5.79 9.47
N VAL A 310 -10.49 6.76 9.47
CA VAL A 310 -10.24 8.09 10.04
C VAL A 310 -11.28 8.41 11.12
N PHE A 311 -10.83 9.03 12.22
CA PHE A 311 -11.64 9.46 13.38
C PHE A 311 -12.66 8.42 13.83
N LYS A 312 -12.17 7.26 14.31
CA LYS A 312 -13.01 6.16 14.81
C LYS A 312 -14.07 5.67 13.82
N GLY A 313 -13.82 5.81 12.51
CA GLY A 313 -14.69 5.31 11.45
C GLY A 313 -15.62 6.36 10.83
N ALA A 314 -15.42 7.65 11.08
CA ALA A 314 -16.10 8.71 10.33
C ALA A 314 -15.84 8.58 8.82
N ILE A 315 -14.66 8.07 8.46
CA ILE A 315 -14.33 7.57 7.13
C ILE A 315 -13.76 6.17 7.29
N ASP A 316 -14.25 5.22 6.50
CA ASP A 316 -13.71 3.87 6.37
C ASP A 316 -13.64 3.54 4.88
N LEU A 317 -12.42 3.54 4.34
CA LEU A 317 -12.15 3.33 2.93
C LEU A 317 -11.15 2.19 2.79
N SER A 318 -11.43 1.28 1.86
CA SER A 318 -10.41 0.41 1.31
C SER A 318 -9.97 1.01 -0.01
N THR A 319 -8.69 1.30 -0.19
CA THR A 319 -8.12 1.82 -1.44
C THR A 319 -6.94 0.95 -1.81
N GLY A 320 -6.52 0.98 -3.06
CA GLY A 320 -5.33 0.25 -3.45
C GLY A 320 -5.02 0.39 -4.92
N PHE A 321 -4.01 -0.36 -5.33
CA PHE A 321 -3.79 -0.62 -6.74
C PHE A 321 -3.38 -2.06 -6.96
N GLU A 322 -3.80 -2.57 -8.10
CA GLU A 322 -3.45 -3.89 -8.62
C GLU A 322 -2.47 -3.68 -9.77
N VAL A 323 -1.41 -4.48 -9.77
CA VAL A 323 -0.46 -4.59 -10.88
C VAL A 323 -0.44 -6.03 -11.32
N LYS A 324 -0.78 -6.26 -12.59
CA LYS A 324 -0.87 -7.60 -13.16
C LYS A 324 0.07 -7.74 -14.36
N PRO A 325 1.38 -7.93 -14.15
CA PRO A 325 2.30 -8.18 -15.25
C PRO A 325 2.09 -9.60 -15.79
N GLN A 326 2.01 -9.71 -17.11
CA GLN A 326 1.75 -10.95 -17.84
C GLN A 326 2.75 -11.07 -18.99
N ILE A 327 3.26 -12.28 -19.21
CA ILE A 327 3.97 -12.62 -20.44
C ILE A 327 3.01 -13.43 -21.27
N ILE A 328 2.71 -12.95 -22.46
CA ILE A 328 1.80 -13.64 -23.38
C ILE A 328 2.65 -14.18 -24.51
N ASN A 329 2.71 -15.51 -24.60
CA ASN A 329 3.50 -16.26 -25.57
C ASN A 329 2.57 -17.02 -26.51
N ALA A 330 2.95 -17.16 -27.77
CA ALA A 330 2.36 -18.14 -28.67
C ALA A 330 3.45 -18.81 -29.47
N PHE A 331 3.45 -20.14 -29.45
CA PHE A 331 4.24 -21.02 -30.30
C PHE A 331 3.27 -21.79 -31.19
N SER A 332 3.52 -21.86 -32.49
CA SER A 332 2.66 -22.63 -33.39
C SER A 332 3.43 -23.21 -34.55
N ALA A 333 3.41 -24.54 -34.67
CA ALA A 333 3.81 -25.28 -35.87
C ALA A 333 2.76 -25.10 -36.97
N ASP A 334 3.18 -24.86 -38.23
CA ASP A 334 2.46 -24.46 -39.47
C ASP A 334 0.97 -24.87 -39.63
N LEU A 335 0.14 -24.48 -38.68
CA LEU A 335 -1.30 -24.74 -38.56
C LEU A 335 -1.99 -23.42 -38.18
N ASP A 336 -3.24 -23.26 -38.60
CA ASP A 336 -4.09 -22.14 -38.18
C ASP A 336 -4.49 -22.31 -36.70
N PHE A 337 -3.59 -21.97 -35.78
CA PHE A 337 -3.88 -21.93 -34.35
C PHE A 337 -4.22 -20.49 -33.94
N ALA A 338 -5.51 -20.22 -33.72
CA ALA A 338 -5.98 -18.95 -33.20
C ALA A 338 -6.38 -19.14 -31.73
N TYR A 339 -5.62 -18.51 -30.83
CA TYR A 339 -5.99 -18.42 -29.42
C TYR A 339 -5.97 -16.96 -28.97
N ALA A 340 -6.97 -16.58 -28.19
CA ALA A 340 -7.09 -15.26 -27.58
C ALA A 340 -6.80 -15.38 -26.08
N SER A 341 -5.71 -14.76 -25.63
CA SER A 341 -5.43 -14.66 -24.19
C SER A 341 -6.57 -13.92 -23.49
N SER A 342 -6.82 -14.28 -22.24
CA SER A 342 -7.68 -13.53 -21.32
C SER A 342 -7.26 -12.06 -21.17
N SER A 343 -6.01 -11.71 -21.48
CA SER A 343 -5.51 -10.33 -21.58
C SER A 343 -6.04 -9.54 -22.79
N GLY A 344 -6.69 -10.20 -23.75
CA GLY A 344 -7.10 -9.64 -25.03
C GLY A 344 -5.99 -9.53 -26.08
N VAL A 345 -4.74 -9.85 -25.73
CA VAL A 345 -3.64 -9.91 -26.70
C VAL A 345 -3.83 -11.11 -27.61
N THR A 346 -3.71 -10.86 -28.91
CA THR A 346 -3.78 -11.88 -29.96
C THR A 346 -2.51 -11.83 -30.78
N PHE A 347 -2.06 -12.99 -31.22
CA PHE A 347 -0.97 -13.12 -32.17
C PHE A 347 -1.49 -13.69 -33.48
N THR A 348 -0.97 -13.18 -34.58
CA THR A 348 -1.20 -13.72 -35.90
C THR A 348 0.10 -14.29 -36.45
N LYS A 349 -0.03 -15.29 -37.32
CA LYS A 349 1.05 -15.76 -38.16
C LYS A 349 1.63 -14.56 -38.96
N PRO A 350 2.95 -14.47 -39.16
CA PRO A 350 3.54 -13.40 -39.96
C PRO A 350 3.00 -13.42 -41.40
N ASP A 351 2.51 -12.27 -41.89
CA ASP A 351 1.83 -12.12 -43.20
C ASP A 351 2.65 -12.57 -44.42
N THR A 352 3.97 -12.69 -44.29
CA THR A 352 4.90 -12.93 -45.41
C THR A 352 5.47 -14.35 -45.47
N ALA A 353 5.09 -15.26 -44.57
CA ALA A 353 5.74 -16.57 -44.47
C ALA A 353 4.72 -17.70 -44.26
N THR A 354 4.52 -18.54 -45.28
CA THR A 354 4.34 -19.97 -45.01
C THR A 354 5.54 -20.38 -44.17
N CYS A 355 5.37 -21.00 -43.00
CA CYS A 355 6.49 -21.58 -42.24
C CYS A 355 6.59 -23.05 -42.66
N PRO A 356 7.04 -23.39 -43.89
CA PRO A 356 6.78 -24.70 -44.46
C PRO A 356 7.67 -25.71 -43.72
N ASN A 357 7.07 -26.68 -43.04
CA ASN A 357 7.76 -27.55 -42.08
C ASN A 357 8.48 -26.74 -40.98
N GLY A 358 7.79 -25.75 -40.43
CA GLY A 358 8.33 -24.81 -39.46
C GLY A 358 7.31 -24.39 -38.40
N ALA A 359 7.75 -23.52 -37.49
CA ALA A 359 6.93 -22.89 -36.47
C ALA A 359 7.12 -21.39 -36.45
N TRP A 360 6.19 -20.66 -35.85
CA TRP A 360 6.37 -19.27 -35.49
C TRP A 360 6.21 -19.06 -33.98
N PHE A 361 6.86 -18.03 -33.48
CA PHE A 361 6.78 -17.61 -32.08
C PHE A 361 6.57 -16.11 -31.99
N ALA A 362 5.73 -15.70 -31.05
CA ALA A 362 5.59 -14.32 -30.63
C ALA A 362 5.50 -14.24 -29.10
N SER A 363 6.02 -13.16 -28.54
CA SER A 363 5.99 -12.88 -27.11
C SER A 363 5.78 -11.41 -26.84
N THR A 364 4.90 -11.09 -25.89
CA THR A 364 4.57 -9.73 -25.50
C THR A 364 4.43 -9.64 -23.99
N PHE A 365 5.04 -8.60 -23.42
CA PHE A 365 4.79 -8.18 -22.05
C PHE A 365 3.51 -7.34 -22.02
N ASN A 366 2.57 -7.69 -21.17
CA ASN A 366 1.35 -6.91 -20.94
C ASN A 366 1.22 -6.61 -19.45
N MET A 367 0.90 -5.38 -19.09
CA MET A 367 0.66 -5.02 -17.69
C MET A 367 -0.29 -3.85 -17.60
N ASP A 368 -1.22 -3.97 -16.67
CA ASP A 368 -2.08 -2.88 -16.22
C ASP A 368 -1.72 -2.49 -14.79
N VAL A 369 -1.84 -1.19 -14.52
CA VAL A 369 -1.87 -0.63 -13.16
C VAL A 369 -3.27 -0.08 -12.95
N VAL A 370 -4.06 -0.78 -12.14
CA VAL A 370 -5.45 -0.42 -11.88
C VAL A 370 -5.56 0.07 -10.45
N ALA A 371 -5.97 1.32 -10.27
CA ALA A 371 -6.23 1.87 -8.95
C ALA A 371 -7.72 1.79 -8.61
N TYR A 372 -8.04 1.62 -7.33
CA TYR A 372 -9.41 1.58 -6.85
C TYR A 372 -9.56 2.26 -5.48
N VAL A 373 -10.76 2.79 -5.24
CA VAL A 373 -11.19 3.32 -3.93
C VAL A 373 -12.54 2.71 -3.61
N GLY A 374 -12.53 1.64 -2.83
CA GLY A 374 -13.69 0.89 -2.39
C GLY A 374 -14.59 0.53 -3.56
N THR A 375 -15.86 0.87 -3.44
CA THR A 375 -16.85 0.78 -4.54
C THR A 375 -17.08 2.13 -5.25
N ILE A 376 -16.30 3.17 -4.91
CA ILE A 376 -16.47 4.53 -5.41
C ILE A 376 -15.99 4.63 -6.85
N PHE A 377 -14.76 4.17 -7.12
CA PHE A 377 -14.23 4.11 -8.48
C PHE A 377 -13.14 3.04 -8.62
N SER A 378 -12.93 2.63 -9.87
CA SER A 378 -11.77 1.89 -10.35
C SER A 378 -11.30 2.52 -11.66
N LYS A 379 -9.99 2.68 -11.84
CA LYS A 379 -9.38 3.38 -12.97
C LYS A 379 -8.05 2.74 -13.35
N THR A 380 -7.90 2.37 -14.61
CA THR A 380 -6.59 2.02 -15.19
C THR A 380 -5.75 3.29 -15.29
N LEU A 381 -4.70 3.36 -14.47
CA LEU A 381 -3.76 4.49 -14.47
C LEU A 381 -2.67 4.33 -15.53
N PHE A 382 -2.32 3.08 -15.84
CA PHE A 382 -1.31 2.76 -16.83
C PHE A 382 -1.61 1.42 -17.49
N ASN A 383 -1.33 1.33 -18.78
CA ASN A 383 -1.30 0.10 -19.55
C ASN A 383 -0.01 0.10 -20.36
N VAL A 384 0.65 -1.05 -20.40
CA VAL A 384 1.76 -1.30 -21.33
C VAL A 384 1.52 -2.60 -22.06
N ASN A 385 1.73 -2.55 -23.37
CA ASN A 385 1.83 -3.68 -24.25
C ASN A 385 3.15 -3.55 -25.02
N ALA A 386 4.15 -4.34 -24.63
CA ALA A 386 5.51 -4.23 -25.14
C ALA A 386 5.95 -5.56 -25.77
N PRO A 387 6.18 -5.61 -27.11
CA PRO A 387 6.68 -6.82 -27.75
C PRO A 387 8.05 -7.20 -27.20
N ILE A 388 8.18 -8.45 -26.72
CA ILE A 388 9.46 -9.04 -26.29
C ILE A 388 10.12 -9.70 -27.49
N PHE A 389 9.32 -10.46 -28.26
CA PHE A 389 9.74 -11.09 -29.50
C PHE A 389 8.65 -10.92 -30.55
N GLN A 390 8.98 -10.25 -31.66
CA GLN A 390 8.05 -10.10 -32.78
C GLN A 390 7.85 -11.44 -33.49
N SER A 391 6.65 -11.65 -34.01
CA SER A 391 6.28 -12.89 -34.72
C SER A 391 7.27 -13.20 -35.85
N GLN A 392 8.01 -14.32 -35.76
CA GLN A 392 8.96 -14.78 -36.78
C GLN A 392 8.79 -16.29 -37.03
N CYS A 393 8.92 -16.72 -38.30
CA CYS A 393 8.96 -18.14 -38.67
C CYS A 393 10.37 -18.72 -38.52
N TRP A 394 10.45 -19.99 -38.15
CA TRP A 394 11.63 -20.84 -38.19
C TRP A 394 11.29 -22.19 -38.81
N ASN A 395 12.24 -22.81 -39.49
CA ASN A 395 12.07 -24.15 -40.07
C ASN A 395 12.68 -25.20 -39.13
N PHE A 396 12.03 -26.36 -39.00
CA PHE A 396 12.54 -27.47 -38.17
C PHE A 396 13.77 -28.16 -38.78
N ALA A 397 14.11 -27.84 -40.04
CA ALA A 397 15.34 -28.25 -40.69
C ALA A 397 15.85 -27.22 -41.73
N GLY A 398 17.14 -26.90 -41.59
CA GLY A 398 18.08 -26.53 -42.64
C GLY A 398 19.36 -27.32 -42.39
#